data_AF-A0A936JC36-F1
#
_entry.id   AF-A0A936JC36-F1
#
_cell.length_a   1.000
_cell.length_b   1.000
_cell.length_c   1.000
_cell.angle_alpha   90.00
_cell.angle_beta   90.00
_cell.angle_gamma   90.00
#
_symmetry.space_group_name_H-M   'P 1'
#
loop_
_entity.id
_entity.type
_entity.pdbx_description
1 polymer ?
#
loop_
_entity_poly.entity_id
_entity_poly.type
_entity_poly.pdbx_seq_one_letter_code
_entity_poly.pdbx_strand_id
1 'polypeptide(L)'
;MTQLLEPKVLTNAKRYTSDGEKPLDQFNRNEKGVIADNLIIKGNNLLALHSLKEEFAGKVKLIYIDPPYNTGSDGFNYNDNFNHSSWMTFMKNRLEFARNLLTDDGVIFVSLDDNEAHYCKVLMDEVFKRENFIADICHKSRGSISNDKIISPNHNHILLFAKNERLVFSNKEKFGVKKSLDGFRLKDERGDFKLVPVDGPGGASKGNPFYIFEGIEGYWRFSKDKMQKMYEDGLVVKTATGLQQKYYKEKAANSKQTVTTWWDENFLTSTATSELKKLMGDAVFKNPKNTNLIKRITELWTEKDDIILDYHAGSGTTAHAVLELNKEDDGNRKFILCEQMDYIETVTTARVKKVMNEHNEFIYIELKKYNQNFIEQIESAKDTITVLKIWEEMKAKSFLNYNVDIQKQEEHIEEFKALSLAEQKQHMVELLDKNQLYVNLSSLNDKDFAVSADDKKVTMDFYKMK
;
A
#
# COMPACT_ATOMS: atom_id res chain seq x y z
N MET A 1 -23.68 -7.05 18.75
CA MET A 1 -22.81 -6.31 17.81
C MET A 1 -21.38 -6.59 18.28
N THR A 2 -20.50 -7.10 17.42
CA THR A 2 -19.12 -7.43 17.83
C THR A 2 -18.30 -6.15 17.94
N GLN A 3 -17.73 -5.88 19.12
CA GLN A 3 -16.90 -4.68 19.36
C GLN A 3 -15.51 -4.78 18.73
N LEU A 4 -15.14 -5.97 18.21
CA LEU A 4 -13.87 -6.24 17.56
C LEU A 4 -13.47 -5.16 16.54
N LEU A 5 -14.42 -4.63 15.77
CA LEU A 5 -14.15 -3.71 14.65
C LEU A 5 -14.39 -2.23 15.00
N GLU A 6 -14.63 -1.90 16.28
CA GLU A 6 -14.72 -0.52 16.74
C GLU A 6 -13.36 0.20 16.60
N PRO A 7 -13.35 1.53 16.48
CA PRO A 7 -12.10 2.30 16.56
C PRO A 7 -11.35 1.98 17.85
N LYS A 8 -10.01 1.98 17.80
CA LYS A 8 -9.15 1.63 18.93
C LYS A 8 -8.53 2.85 19.58
N VAL A 9 -8.25 2.75 20.87
CA VAL A 9 -7.44 3.73 21.61
C VAL A 9 -6.03 3.73 21.05
N LEU A 10 -5.45 4.92 20.89
CA LEU A 10 -4.09 5.13 20.40
C LEU A 10 -3.14 5.35 21.58
N THR A 11 -1.93 4.82 21.48
CA THR A 11 -0.89 4.94 22.51
C THR A 11 0.50 5.12 21.90
N ASN A 12 1.50 5.39 22.75
CA ASN A 12 2.92 5.52 22.37
C ASN A 12 3.16 6.50 21.21
N ALA A 13 2.38 7.58 21.17
CA ALA A 13 2.40 8.54 20.09
C ALA A 13 3.63 9.44 20.11
N LYS A 14 4.34 9.49 18.99
CA LYS A 14 5.63 10.17 18.86
C LYS A 14 5.71 10.89 17.52
N ARG A 15 6.30 12.07 17.51
CA ARG A 15 6.66 12.81 16.29
C ARG A 15 8.13 12.63 16.01
N TYR A 16 8.47 12.15 14.81
CA TYR A 16 9.85 12.03 14.34
C TYR A 16 10.14 13.15 13.35
N THR A 17 11.20 13.89 13.62
CA THR A 17 11.75 14.98 12.79
C THR A 17 13.22 14.70 12.49
N SER A 18 13.86 15.52 11.66
CA SER A 18 15.31 15.46 11.45
C SER A 18 16.13 15.65 12.74
N ASP A 19 15.58 16.38 13.72
CA ASP A 19 16.22 16.61 15.02
C ASP A 19 16.05 15.43 16.00
N GLY A 20 15.27 14.41 15.62
CA GLY A 20 14.97 13.25 16.43
C GLY A 20 13.50 13.15 16.87
N GLU A 21 13.29 12.35 17.91
CA GLU A 21 11.99 12.01 18.47
C GLU A 21 11.51 13.10 19.45
N LYS A 22 10.26 13.52 19.31
CA LYS A 22 9.59 14.49 20.18
C LYS A 22 8.22 13.92 20.61
N PRO A 23 7.73 14.24 21.82
CA PRO A 23 6.34 13.92 22.19
C PRO A 23 5.35 14.52 21.19
N LEU A 24 4.24 13.83 20.93
CA LEU A 24 3.18 14.36 20.08
C LEU A 24 2.29 15.30 20.89
N ASP A 25 2.26 16.59 20.51
CA ASP A 25 1.34 17.56 21.09
C ASP A 25 -0.05 17.49 20.44
N GLN A 26 -0.08 17.60 19.10
CA GLN A 26 -1.28 17.49 18.27
C GLN A 26 -0.94 17.01 16.85
N PHE A 27 -1.93 16.50 16.14
CA PHE A 27 -1.87 16.23 14.70
C PHE A 27 -1.97 17.54 13.90
N ASN A 28 -1.15 17.66 12.87
CA ASN A 28 -1.31 18.70 11.87
C ASN A 28 -2.51 18.38 10.98
N ARG A 29 -3.32 19.39 10.66
CA ARG A 29 -4.53 19.22 9.85
C ARG A 29 -4.54 20.22 8.70
N ASN A 30 -5.02 19.79 7.54
CA ASN A 30 -5.24 20.69 6.40
C ASN A 30 -6.51 21.54 6.61
N GLU A 31 -6.80 22.40 5.63
CA GLU A 31 -7.96 23.31 5.66
C GLU A 31 -9.31 22.57 5.77
N LYS A 32 -9.38 21.30 5.38
CA LYS A 32 -10.56 20.44 5.50
C LYS A 32 -10.62 19.70 6.85
N GLY A 33 -9.71 20.04 7.76
CA GLY A 33 -9.56 19.40 9.07
C GLY A 33 -9.03 17.96 8.98
N VAL A 34 -8.52 17.50 7.84
CA VAL A 34 -7.98 16.14 7.68
C VAL A 34 -6.53 16.13 8.17
N ILE A 35 -6.12 15.09 8.90
CA ILE A 35 -4.71 14.90 9.28
C ILE A 35 -3.81 15.00 8.03
N ALA A 36 -2.81 15.88 8.11
CA ALA A 36 -1.85 16.18 7.06
C ALA A 36 -0.42 15.71 7.41
N ASP A 37 -0.29 14.90 8.46
CA ASP A 37 0.95 14.22 8.83
C ASP A 37 1.11 12.90 8.04
N ASN A 38 2.37 12.47 7.89
CA ASN A 38 2.65 11.08 7.55
C ASN A 38 2.45 10.20 8.78
N LEU A 39 1.85 9.01 8.63
CA LEU A 39 1.53 8.13 9.75
C LEU A 39 2.22 6.76 9.61
N ILE A 40 2.76 6.25 10.71
CA ILE A 40 3.16 4.85 10.89
C ILE A 40 2.38 4.31 12.10
N ILE A 41 1.60 3.27 11.88
CA ILE A 41 0.68 2.70 12.86
C ILE A 41 1.09 1.26 13.19
N LYS A 42 1.50 1.01 14.43
CA LYS A 42 1.76 -0.34 14.93
C LYS A 42 0.46 -0.99 15.39
N GLY A 43 0.17 -2.17 14.88
CA GLY A 43 -0.96 -2.99 15.32
C GLY A 43 -1.56 -3.83 14.21
N ASN A 44 -2.54 -4.66 14.56
CA ASN A 44 -3.23 -5.49 13.58
C ASN A 44 -3.85 -4.63 12.47
N ASN A 45 -3.46 -4.88 11.23
CA ASN A 45 -3.85 -4.05 10.09
C ASN A 45 -5.37 -4.00 9.84
N LEU A 46 -6.14 -5.04 10.14
CA LEU A 46 -7.61 -4.97 10.05
C LEU A 46 -8.15 -3.93 11.04
N LEU A 47 -7.71 -3.99 12.30
CA LEU A 47 -8.15 -3.06 13.35
C LEU A 47 -7.64 -1.63 13.11
N ALA A 48 -6.45 -1.49 12.53
CA ALA A 48 -5.92 -0.20 12.09
C ALA A 48 -6.78 0.41 10.97
N LEU A 49 -7.16 -0.37 9.95
CA LEU A 49 -8.07 0.09 8.89
C LEU A 49 -9.42 0.57 9.44
N HIS A 50 -9.98 -0.13 10.43
CA HIS A 50 -11.20 0.29 11.11
C HIS A 50 -11.05 1.61 11.86
N SER A 51 -9.93 1.76 12.57
CA SER A 51 -9.59 2.99 13.29
C SER A 51 -9.38 4.17 12.35
N LEU A 52 -8.72 3.94 11.20
CA LEU A 52 -8.50 4.95 10.17
C LEU A 52 -9.79 5.44 9.52
N LYS A 53 -10.86 4.65 9.51
CA LYS A 53 -12.12 4.99 8.82
C LYS A 53 -12.72 6.31 9.29
N GLU A 54 -12.68 6.59 10.58
CA GLU A 54 -13.25 7.83 11.15
C GLU A 54 -12.60 9.09 10.55
N GLU A 55 -11.29 9.02 10.28
CA GLU A 55 -10.53 10.17 9.78
C GLU A 55 -10.34 10.15 8.26
N PHE A 56 -10.20 8.98 7.64
CA PHE A 56 -9.73 8.82 6.26
C PHE A 56 -10.74 8.19 5.28
N ALA A 57 -11.98 7.91 5.69
CA ALA A 57 -13.02 7.43 4.77
C ALA A 57 -13.18 8.36 3.56
N GLY A 58 -13.11 7.79 2.35
CA GLY A 58 -13.24 8.53 1.10
C GLY A 58 -12.09 9.48 0.75
N LYS A 59 -10.93 9.40 1.43
CA LYS A 59 -9.83 10.38 1.31
C LYS A 59 -8.51 9.79 0.80
N VAL A 60 -8.36 8.47 0.78
CA VAL A 60 -7.15 7.80 0.29
C VAL A 60 -7.19 7.76 -1.24
N LYS A 61 -6.13 8.23 -1.91
CA LYS A 61 -6.04 8.17 -3.37
C LYS A 61 -5.57 6.80 -3.86
N LEU A 62 -4.56 6.28 -3.19
CA LEU A 62 -3.84 5.09 -3.61
C LEU A 62 -3.67 4.17 -2.42
N ILE A 63 -4.03 2.91 -2.59
CA ILE A 63 -3.65 1.83 -1.69
C ILE A 63 -2.66 0.95 -2.43
N TYR A 64 -1.51 0.69 -1.83
CA TYR A 64 -0.60 -0.37 -2.28
C TYR A 64 -0.45 -1.37 -1.16
N ILE A 65 -0.56 -2.66 -1.46
CA ILE A 65 -0.27 -3.71 -0.49
C ILE A 65 0.58 -4.83 -1.08
N ASP A 66 1.40 -5.40 -0.20
CA ASP A 66 2.19 -6.58 -0.42
C ASP A 66 1.84 -7.64 0.64
N PRO A 67 0.65 -8.27 0.54
CA PRO A 67 0.22 -9.29 1.50
C PRO A 67 1.12 -10.55 1.42
N PRO A 68 1.00 -11.50 2.36
CA PRO A 68 1.67 -12.80 2.25
C PRO A 68 1.23 -13.54 1.00
N TYR A 69 2.16 -14.21 0.34
CA TYR A 69 1.92 -14.91 -0.93
C TYR A 69 1.49 -16.36 -0.73
N ASN A 70 1.45 -16.83 0.52
CA ASN A 70 1.08 -18.18 0.91
C ASN A 70 2.00 -19.25 0.30
N THR A 71 3.31 -19.01 0.29
CA THR A 71 4.29 -19.88 -0.37
C THR A 71 4.60 -21.16 0.42
N GLY A 72 4.12 -21.27 1.66
CA GLY A 72 4.43 -22.38 2.57
C GLY A 72 5.86 -22.34 3.11
N SER A 73 6.57 -21.21 2.97
CA SER A 73 7.90 -21.00 3.54
C SER A 73 7.84 -20.14 4.80
N ASP A 74 8.26 -20.68 5.94
CA ASP A 74 8.26 -19.99 7.25
C ASP A 74 9.43 -18.98 7.38
N GLY A 75 9.55 -18.08 6.41
CA GLY A 75 10.60 -17.07 6.37
C GLY A 75 10.19 -15.73 6.98
N PHE A 76 10.64 -15.48 8.22
CA PHE A 76 10.59 -14.22 8.99
C PHE A 76 9.17 -13.70 9.34
N ASN A 77 8.78 -13.93 10.60
CA ASN A 77 7.80 -13.20 11.43
C ASN A 77 6.37 -12.98 10.92
N TYR A 78 6.07 -13.14 9.63
CA TYR A 78 4.71 -13.12 9.08
C TYR A 78 4.32 -14.54 8.71
N ASN A 79 3.12 -14.97 9.11
CA ASN A 79 2.62 -16.28 8.70
C ASN A 79 2.45 -16.30 7.17
N ASP A 80 3.16 -17.17 6.46
CA ASP A 80 3.06 -17.36 5.01
C ASP A 80 2.61 -18.80 4.68
N ASN A 81 2.01 -19.47 5.66
CA ASN A 81 1.51 -20.83 5.58
C ASN A 81 0.06 -20.89 6.09
N PHE A 82 -0.85 -20.33 5.29
CA PHE A 82 -2.28 -20.36 5.55
C PHE A 82 -2.95 -21.52 4.81
N ASN A 83 -3.97 -22.11 5.43
CA ASN A 83 -5.00 -22.75 4.64
C ASN A 83 -5.60 -21.70 3.69
N HIS A 84 -5.76 -22.05 2.41
CA HIS A 84 -6.27 -21.14 1.39
C HIS A 84 -7.58 -20.43 1.78
N SER A 85 -8.52 -21.13 2.42
CA SER A 85 -9.78 -20.53 2.90
C SER A 85 -9.57 -19.47 3.99
N SER A 86 -8.57 -19.68 4.86
CA SER A 86 -8.16 -18.70 5.88
C SER A 86 -7.49 -17.48 5.24
N TRP A 87 -6.65 -17.67 4.21
CA TRP A 87 -6.04 -16.57 3.47
C TRP A 87 -7.10 -15.73 2.73
N MET A 88 -8.05 -16.39 2.06
CA MET A 88 -9.19 -15.74 1.41
C MET A 88 -10.00 -14.90 2.40
N THR A 89 -10.33 -15.44 3.57
CA THR A 89 -11.06 -14.71 4.62
C THR A 89 -10.24 -13.55 5.18
N PHE A 90 -8.93 -13.76 5.41
CA PHE A 90 -7.98 -12.74 5.85
C PHE A 90 -7.96 -11.56 4.88
N MET A 91 -7.86 -11.81 3.57
CA MET A 91 -7.83 -10.78 2.54
C MET A 91 -9.19 -10.11 2.36
N LYS A 92 -10.29 -10.88 2.32
CA LYS A 92 -11.66 -10.38 2.10
C LYS A 92 -11.99 -9.27 3.08
N ASN A 93 -11.84 -9.56 4.38
CA ASN A 93 -12.17 -8.64 5.44
C ASN A 93 -11.41 -7.32 5.28
N ARG A 94 -10.12 -7.35 4.91
CA ARG A 94 -9.30 -6.14 4.73
C ARG A 94 -9.67 -5.35 3.48
N LEU A 95 -9.85 -6.04 2.36
CA LEU A 95 -10.20 -5.43 1.08
C LEU A 95 -11.54 -4.70 1.14
N GLU A 96 -12.53 -5.26 1.83
CA GLU A 96 -13.84 -4.63 2.03
C GLU A 96 -13.75 -3.28 2.75
N PHE A 97 -12.92 -3.18 3.79
CA PHE A 97 -12.73 -1.92 4.51
C PHE A 97 -11.80 -0.96 3.77
N ALA A 98 -10.73 -1.45 3.14
CA ALA A 98 -9.83 -0.65 2.32
C ALA A 98 -10.59 0.11 1.22
N ARG A 99 -11.58 -0.53 0.59
CA ARG A 99 -12.44 0.11 -0.43
C ARG A 99 -13.18 1.34 0.08
N ASN A 100 -13.54 1.39 1.36
CA ASN A 100 -14.25 2.52 1.97
C ASN A 100 -13.34 3.73 2.23
N LEU A 101 -12.02 3.51 2.35
CA LEU A 101 -11.04 4.57 2.54
C LEU A 101 -10.74 5.30 1.22
N LEU A 102 -10.90 4.63 0.09
CA LEU A 102 -10.60 5.20 -1.23
C LEU A 102 -11.53 6.36 -1.61
N THR A 103 -10.94 7.41 -2.17
CA THR A 103 -11.61 8.41 -3.02
C THR A 103 -12.31 7.74 -4.20
N ASP A 104 -13.28 8.41 -4.80
CA ASP A 104 -14.08 7.82 -5.89
C ASP A 104 -13.26 7.46 -7.13
N ASP A 105 -12.20 8.20 -7.42
CA ASP A 105 -11.21 7.91 -8.46
C ASP A 105 -9.91 7.30 -7.91
N GLY A 106 -9.98 6.77 -6.69
CA GLY A 106 -8.90 6.07 -6.02
C GLY A 106 -8.77 4.62 -6.47
N VAL A 107 -7.58 4.05 -6.28
CA VAL A 107 -7.25 2.68 -6.69
C VAL A 107 -6.52 1.91 -5.61
N ILE A 108 -6.58 0.59 -5.75
CA ILE A 108 -5.75 -0.35 -5.01
C ILE A 108 -4.88 -1.17 -5.96
N PHE A 109 -3.59 -1.30 -5.60
CA PHE A 109 -2.62 -2.20 -6.21
C PHE A 109 -2.28 -3.32 -5.21
N VAL A 110 -2.37 -4.57 -5.66
CA VAL A 110 -2.08 -5.75 -4.83
C VAL A 110 -1.01 -6.60 -5.50
N SER A 111 0.17 -6.68 -4.90
CA SER A 111 1.28 -7.52 -5.37
C SER A 111 1.12 -8.96 -4.89
N LEU A 112 1.22 -9.93 -5.78
CA LEU A 112 1.06 -11.37 -5.51
C LEU A 112 1.96 -12.20 -6.44
N ASP A 113 2.24 -13.45 -6.09
CA ASP A 113 2.75 -14.44 -7.04
C ASP A 113 1.59 -15.31 -7.60
N ASP A 114 1.96 -16.32 -8.40
CA ASP A 114 1.02 -17.20 -9.08
C ASP A 114 0.15 -18.05 -8.11
N ASN A 115 0.55 -18.21 -6.84
CA ASN A 115 -0.19 -19.04 -5.89
C ASN A 115 -1.55 -18.43 -5.57
N GLU A 116 -1.60 -17.12 -5.32
CA GLU A 116 -2.80 -16.44 -4.82
C GLU A 116 -3.34 -15.36 -5.78
N ALA A 117 -2.60 -14.95 -6.82
CA ALA A 117 -3.02 -13.88 -7.73
C ALA A 117 -4.41 -14.11 -8.35
N HIS A 118 -4.66 -15.29 -8.90
CA HIS A 118 -5.92 -15.57 -9.60
C HIS A 118 -7.12 -15.68 -8.64
N TYR A 119 -6.92 -16.25 -7.46
CA TYR A 119 -7.97 -16.35 -6.44
C TYR A 119 -8.27 -15.00 -5.82
N CYS A 120 -7.23 -14.20 -5.52
CA CYS A 120 -7.39 -12.82 -5.07
C CYS A 120 -8.12 -11.97 -6.11
N LYS A 121 -7.85 -12.16 -7.41
CA LYS A 121 -8.60 -11.48 -8.48
C LYS A 121 -10.10 -11.80 -8.45
N VAL A 122 -10.48 -13.06 -8.24
CA VAL A 122 -11.89 -13.46 -8.09
C VAL A 122 -12.50 -12.85 -6.84
N LEU A 123 -11.78 -12.84 -5.72
CA LEU A 123 -12.22 -12.21 -4.49
C LEU A 123 -12.42 -10.69 -4.67
N MET A 124 -11.49 -10.01 -5.33
CA MET A 124 -11.57 -8.58 -5.62
C MET A 124 -12.70 -8.25 -6.59
N ASP A 125 -13.07 -9.15 -7.51
CA ASP A 125 -14.29 -8.99 -8.33
C ASP A 125 -15.56 -8.92 -7.47
N GLU A 126 -15.62 -9.67 -6.36
CA GLU A 126 -16.75 -9.61 -5.42
C GLU A 126 -16.79 -8.27 -4.68
N VAL A 127 -15.64 -7.87 -4.12
CA VAL A 127 -15.47 -6.71 -3.24
C VAL A 127 -15.55 -5.38 -4.02
N PHE A 128 -14.80 -5.26 -5.11
CA PHE A 128 -14.70 -4.04 -5.90
C PHE A 128 -15.68 -4.00 -7.08
N LYS A 129 -16.30 -5.13 -7.45
CA LYS A 129 -17.06 -5.34 -8.69
C LYS A 129 -16.15 -5.52 -9.90
N ARG A 130 -16.54 -6.42 -10.80
CA ARG A 130 -15.69 -6.88 -11.91
C ARG A 130 -15.37 -5.77 -12.91
N GLU A 131 -16.33 -4.88 -13.15
CA GLU A 131 -16.16 -3.71 -14.01
C GLU A 131 -15.07 -2.75 -13.50
N ASN A 132 -14.77 -2.78 -12.20
CA ASN A 132 -13.75 -1.92 -11.59
C ASN A 132 -12.31 -2.43 -11.73
N PHE A 133 -12.12 -3.60 -12.34
CA PHE A 133 -10.80 -4.09 -12.69
C PHE A 133 -10.20 -3.27 -13.84
N ILE A 134 -8.96 -2.80 -13.67
CA ILE A 134 -8.26 -2.03 -14.70
C ILE A 134 -7.22 -2.89 -15.43
N ALA A 135 -6.34 -3.57 -14.68
CA ALA A 135 -5.24 -4.32 -15.28
C ALA A 135 -4.66 -5.35 -14.31
N ASP A 136 -4.09 -6.41 -14.89
CA ASP A 136 -3.09 -7.25 -14.26
C ASP A 136 -1.73 -6.89 -14.86
N ILE A 137 -0.82 -6.45 -14.02
CA ILE A 137 0.52 -5.98 -14.42
C ILE A 137 1.52 -7.08 -14.08
N CYS A 138 2.19 -7.59 -15.11
CA CYS A 138 3.30 -8.53 -14.98
C CYS A 138 4.57 -7.76 -14.57
N HIS A 139 4.95 -7.87 -13.30
CA HIS A 139 6.15 -7.28 -12.75
C HIS A 139 7.29 -8.29 -12.75
N LYS A 140 8.33 -8.09 -13.57
CA LYS A 140 9.55 -8.92 -13.55
C LYS A 140 10.31 -8.72 -12.24
N SER A 141 10.07 -9.60 -11.28
CA SER A 141 10.67 -9.57 -9.95
C SER A 141 12.05 -10.22 -9.92
N ARG A 142 12.35 -11.13 -10.87
CA ARG A 142 13.59 -11.90 -10.93
C ARG A 142 14.29 -11.75 -12.28
N GLY A 143 15.61 -11.51 -12.22
CA GLY A 143 16.46 -11.40 -13.41
C GLY A 143 17.03 -12.74 -13.89
N SER A 144 17.25 -13.69 -12.99
CA SER A 144 17.83 -15.00 -13.29
C SER A 144 16.76 -16.04 -13.66
N ILE A 145 17.11 -16.95 -14.57
CA ILE A 145 16.30 -18.11 -14.93
C ILE A 145 16.64 -19.26 -13.96
N SER A 146 15.64 -19.85 -13.32
CA SER A 146 15.77 -21.06 -12.51
C SER A 146 15.73 -22.30 -13.41
N ASN A 147 16.74 -23.15 -13.28
CA ASN A 147 16.80 -24.44 -13.98
C ASN A 147 16.16 -25.59 -13.17
N ASP A 148 15.68 -25.30 -11.95
CA ASP A 148 15.10 -26.29 -11.03
C ASP A 148 13.58 -26.48 -11.26
N LYS A 149 13.02 -25.74 -12.21
CA LYS A 149 11.58 -25.75 -12.56
C LYS A 149 11.42 -26.00 -14.06
N ILE A 150 10.28 -26.60 -14.43
CA ILE A 150 9.91 -26.81 -15.84
C ILE A 150 9.79 -25.45 -16.56
N ILE A 151 9.21 -24.45 -15.88
CA ILE A 151 9.13 -23.06 -16.32
C ILE A 151 9.64 -22.19 -15.18
N SER A 152 10.61 -21.31 -15.46
CA SER A 152 11.16 -20.40 -14.46
C SER A 152 10.17 -19.27 -14.13
N PRO A 153 9.68 -19.17 -12.88
CA PRO A 153 8.89 -18.01 -12.46
C PRO A 153 9.80 -16.78 -12.37
N ASN A 154 9.54 -15.80 -13.22
CA ASN A 154 10.35 -14.58 -13.32
C ASN A 154 9.57 -13.30 -13.04
N HIS A 155 8.25 -13.40 -12.91
CA HIS A 155 7.38 -12.26 -12.67
C HIS A 155 6.39 -12.55 -11.55
N ASN A 156 5.90 -11.47 -10.97
CA ASN A 156 4.79 -11.42 -10.05
C ASN A 156 3.61 -10.71 -10.74
N HIS A 157 2.43 -10.85 -10.17
CA HIS A 157 1.23 -10.12 -10.57
C HIS A 157 1.04 -8.89 -9.68
N ILE A 158 0.63 -7.77 -10.29
CA ILE A 158 0.12 -6.62 -9.57
C ILE A 158 -1.29 -6.33 -10.08
N LEU A 159 -2.28 -6.70 -9.29
CA LEU A 159 -3.69 -6.48 -9.62
C LEU A 159 -4.06 -5.02 -9.35
N LEU A 160 -4.64 -4.35 -10.34
CA LEU A 160 -5.11 -2.97 -10.23
C LEU A 160 -6.64 -2.91 -10.33
N PHE A 161 -7.26 -2.40 -9.27
CA PHE A 161 -8.69 -2.09 -9.22
C PHE A 161 -8.92 -0.64 -8.86
N ALA A 162 -9.92 -0.02 -9.49
CA ALA A 162 -10.47 1.26 -9.07
C ALA A 162 -11.62 1.09 -8.09
N LYS A 163 -11.96 2.17 -7.37
CA LYS A 163 -13.25 2.25 -6.69
C LYS A 163 -14.40 2.48 -7.69
N ASN A 164 -14.13 3.27 -8.73
CA ASN A 164 -15.03 3.56 -9.86
C ASN A 164 -14.21 3.73 -11.17
N GLU A 165 -14.24 2.71 -12.04
CA GLU A 165 -13.53 2.72 -13.32
C GLU A 165 -14.03 3.81 -14.25
N ARG A 166 -15.35 4.06 -14.27
CA ARG A 166 -15.95 5.03 -15.21
C ARG A 166 -15.41 6.42 -14.95
N LEU A 167 -15.30 6.79 -13.67
CA LEU A 167 -14.73 8.08 -13.27
C LEU A 167 -13.25 8.17 -13.65
N VAL A 168 -12.48 7.10 -13.42
CA VAL A 168 -11.07 7.01 -13.83
C VAL A 168 -10.93 7.21 -15.34
N PHE A 169 -11.66 6.45 -16.16
CA PHE A 169 -11.54 6.53 -17.62
C PHE A 169 -12.08 7.84 -18.21
N SER A 170 -13.03 8.50 -17.53
CA SER A 170 -13.50 9.84 -17.91
C SER A 170 -12.45 10.93 -17.69
N ASN A 171 -11.48 10.71 -16.79
CA ASN A 171 -10.38 11.63 -16.48
C ASN A 171 -9.00 11.00 -16.79
N LYS A 172 -8.93 10.12 -17.81
CA LYS A 172 -7.76 9.27 -18.08
C LYS A 172 -6.46 10.06 -18.29
N GLU A 173 -6.55 11.30 -18.76
CA GLU A 173 -5.43 12.21 -18.97
C GLU A 173 -4.70 12.60 -17.68
N LYS A 174 -5.36 12.46 -16.52
CA LYS A 174 -4.74 12.66 -15.20
C LYS A 174 -3.83 11.50 -14.78
N PHE A 175 -3.90 10.34 -15.43
CA PHE A 175 -3.13 9.16 -15.04
C PHE A 175 -2.04 8.87 -16.07
N GLY A 176 -0.91 8.33 -15.61
CA GLY A 176 0.27 8.09 -16.43
C GLY A 176 1.55 8.55 -15.74
N VAL A 177 2.68 8.18 -16.32
CA VAL A 177 4.01 8.63 -15.85
C VAL A 177 4.50 9.82 -16.68
N LYS A 178 5.49 10.57 -16.21
CA LYS A 178 6.12 11.62 -17.01
C LYS A 178 6.71 11.01 -18.29
N LYS A 179 6.54 11.70 -19.42
CA LYS A 179 7.17 11.31 -20.68
C LYS A 179 8.69 11.49 -20.58
N SER A 180 9.43 10.53 -21.13
CA SER A 180 10.85 10.77 -21.41
C SER A 180 11.00 11.96 -22.38
N LEU A 181 11.87 12.88 -21.98
CA LEU A 181 12.27 14.03 -22.78
C LEU A 181 13.50 13.73 -23.65
N ASP A 182 13.87 12.46 -23.78
CA ASP A 182 14.94 12.03 -24.66
C ASP A 182 14.52 12.10 -26.13
N GLY A 183 15.50 12.37 -26.98
CA GLY A 183 15.32 12.41 -28.44
C GLY A 183 14.74 13.71 -29.01
N PHE A 184 14.43 14.71 -28.16
CA PHE A 184 14.09 16.07 -28.62
C PHE A 184 15.38 16.82 -29.01
N ARG A 185 15.90 16.50 -30.20
CA ARG A 185 17.21 16.97 -30.70
C ARG A 185 17.12 18.09 -31.73
N LEU A 186 15.93 18.37 -32.26
CA LEU A 186 15.70 19.42 -33.26
C LEU A 186 15.19 20.68 -32.56
N LYS A 187 15.40 21.85 -33.18
CA LYS A 187 15.00 23.13 -32.61
C LYS A 187 14.50 24.09 -33.68
N ASP A 188 13.43 24.82 -33.39
CA ASP A 188 12.97 25.97 -34.16
C ASP A 188 12.58 27.11 -33.21
N GLU A 189 11.94 28.15 -33.74
CA GLU A 189 11.47 29.33 -32.99
C GLU A 189 10.48 28.99 -31.84
N ARG A 190 9.84 27.82 -31.88
CA ARG A 190 8.90 27.33 -30.86
C ARG A 190 9.56 26.40 -29.84
N GLY A 191 10.87 26.15 -29.97
CA GLY A 191 11.67 25.39 -29.01
C GLY A 191 12.11 24.02 -29.52
N ASP A 192 12.56 23.17 -28.58
CA ASP A 192 13.08 21.84 -28.89
C ASP A 192 11.93 20.89 -29.28
N PHE A 193 12.12 20.11 -30.35
CA PHE A 193 11.14 19.16 -30.85
C PHE A 193 11.77 17.85 -31.35
N LYS A 194 10.93 16.84 -31.54
CA LYS A 194 11.24 15.64 -32.33
C LYS A 194 10.16 15.42 -33.39
N LEU A 195 10.51 14.68 -34.43
CA LEU A 195 9.58 14.31 -35.48
C LEU A 195 8.85 13.01 -35.10
N VAL A 196 7.53 13.01 -35.27
CA VAL A 196 6.68 11.84 -35.04
C VAL A 196 5.75 11.62 -36.23
N PRO A 197 5.44 10.36 -36.60
CA PRO A 197 4.57 10.06 -37.73
C PRO A 197 3.14 10.58 -37.50
N VAL A 198 2.53 11.05 -38.59
CA VAL A 198 1.11 11.48 -38.61
C VAL A 198 0.18 10.43 -39.21
N ASP A 199 0.72 9.26 -39.55
CA ASP A 199 -0.04 8.09 -40.01
C ASP A 199 -1.09 7.68 -38.96
N GLY A 200 -2.27 7.32 -39.43
CA GLY A 200 -3.41 6.84 -38.64
C GLY A 200 -3.37 5.31 -38.48
N PRO A 201 -2.71 4.76 -37.44
CA PRO A 201 -2.61 3.32 -37.25
C PRO A 201 -3.99 2.68 -37.06
N GLY A 202 -4.19 1.51 -37.66
CA GLY A 202 -5.47 0.80 -37.66
C GLY A 202 -6.48 1.30 -38.71
N GLY A 203 -6.12 2.35 -39.46
CA GLY A 203 -6.91 2.84 -40.61
C GLY A 203 -8.38 3.09 -40.27
N ALA A 204 -9.28 2.67 -41.18
CA ALA A 204 -10.72 2.87 -41.06
C ALA A 204 -11.33 2.27 -39.77
N SER A 205 -10.79 1.15 -39.26
CA SER A 205 -11.31 0.49 -38.05
C SER A 205 -11.20 1.36 -36.78
N LYS A 206 -10.29 2.34 -36.79
CA LYS A 206 -10.10 3.33 -35.72
C LYS A 206 -10.71 4.69 -36.06
N GLY A 207 -11.46 4.78 -37.17
CA GLY A 207 -12.06 6.02 -37.65
C GLY A 207 -11.05 7.02 -38.22
N ASN A 208 -9.84 6.57 -38.57
CA ASN A 208 -8.85 7.47 -39.18
C ASN A 208 -9.29 7.83 -40.61
N PRO A 209 -9.27 9.12 -41.01
CA PRO A 209 -9.59 9.54 -42.36
C PRO A 209 -8.56 9.05 -43.39
N PHE A 210 -9.04 8.68 -44.57
CA PHE A 210 -8.22 8.29 -45.72
C PHE A 210 -8.23 9.39 -46.77
N TYR A 211 -7.06 9.88 -47.18
CA TYR A 211 -6.93 10.86 -48.26
C TYR A 211 -5.48 10.96 -48.76
N ILE A 212 -5.31 11.61 -49.92
CA ILE A 212 -3.99 11.98 -50.45
C ILE A 212 -3.60 13.36 -49.94
N PHE A 213 -2.39 13.49 -49.41
CA PHE A 213 -1.80 14.76 -48.96
C PHE A 213 -0.34 14.85 -49.39
N GLU A 214 0.06 15.94 -50.03
CA GLU A 214 1.44 16.13 -50.52
C GLU A 214 1.96 14.95 -51.38
N GLY A 215 1.07 14.33 -52.15
CA GLY A 215 1.37 13.16 -53.00
C GLY A 215 1.52 11.85 -52.25
N ILE A 216 1.23 11.81 -50.95
CA ILE A 216 1.25 10.60 -50.13
C ILE A 216 -0.20 10.19 -49.83
N GLU A 217 -0.56 8.96 -50.21
CA GLU A 217 -1.86 8.37 -49.94
C GLU A 217 -1.80 7.51 -48.67
N GLY A 218 -2.78 7.67 -47.78
CA GLY A 218 -2.83 6.86 -46.58
C GLY A 218 -3.97 7.22 -45.64
N TYR A 219 -4.01 6.50 -44.52
CA TYR A 219 -4.82 6.84 -43.37
C TYR A 219 -4.05 7.80 -42.46
N TRP A 220 -4.71 8.86 -41.99
CA TRP A 220 -4.07 9.94 -41.24
C TRP A 220 -4.71 10.13 -39.86
N ARG A 221 -3.95 10.63 -38.89
CA ARG A 221 -4.47 10.95 -37.54
C ARG A 221 -5.38 12.18 -37.51
N PHE A 222 -5.33 13.01 -38.55
CA PHE A 222 -5.99 14.30 -38.62
C PHE A 222 -6.92 14.32 -39.82
N SER A 223 -8.03 15.06 -39.74
CA SER A 223 -8.83 15.41 -40.91
C SER A 223 -7.98 16.19 -41.91
N LYS A 224 -8.32 16.11 -43.21
CA LYS A 224 -7.60 16.82 -44.29
C LYS A 224 -7.40 18.31 -43.99
N ASP A 225 -8.44 19.00 -43.52
CA ASP A 225 -8.38 20.43 -43.20
C ASP A 225 -7.41 20.75 -42.06
N LYS A 226 -7.43 19.93 -41.01
CA LYS A 226 -6.50 20.04 -39.87
C LYS A 226 -5.06 19.74 -40.30
N MET A 227 -4.85 18.73 -41.15
CA MET A 227 -3.54 18.42 -41.70
C MET A 227 -3.00 19.58 -42.53
N GLN A 228 -3.83 20.16 -43.40
CA GLN A 228 -3.49 21.34 -44.21
C GLN A 228 -3.06 22.51 -43.32
N LYS A 229 -3.88 22.87 -42.32
CA LYS A 229 -3.54 23.93 -41.37
C LYS A 229 -2.23 23.66 -40.62
N MET A 230 -2.04 22.43 -40.14
CA MET A 230 -0.79 22.08 -39.44
C MET A 230 0.43 22.12 -40.36
N TYR A 231 0.26 21.81 -41.65
CA TYR A 231 1.34 21.90 -42.64
C TYR A 231 1.69 23.37 -42.93
N GLU A 232 0.68 24.22 -43.14
CA GLU A 232 0.84 25.68 -43.31
C GLU A 232 1.49 26.33 -42.09
N ASP A 233 1.09 25.91 -40.87
CA ASP A 233 1.66 26.37 -39.61
C ASP A 233 3.08 25.81 -39.33
N GLY A 234 3.66 25.03 -40.26
CA GLY A 234 4.97 24.39 -40.11
C GLY A 234 5.06 23.33 -39.01
N LEU A 235 3.91 22.87 -38.49
CA LEU A 235 3.80 21.82 -37.48
C LEU A 235 3.86 20.41 -38.08
N VAL A 236 3.46 20.25 -39.35
CA VAL A 236 3.68 19.04 -40.15
C VAL A 236 4.65 19.38 -41.25
N VAL A 237 5.64 18.53 -41.45
CA VAL A 237 6.67 18.67 -42.47
C VAL A 237 6.78 17.40 -43.29
N LYS A 238 7.11 17.55 -44.57
CA LYS A 238 7.45 16.43 -45.44
C LYS A 238 8.94 16.11 -45.30
N THR A 239 9.26 14.88 -44.95
CA THR A 239 10.64 14.37 -44.85
C THR A 239 10.86 13.26 -45.88
N ALA A 240 12.10 12.75 -45.95
CA ALA A 240 12.42 11.57 -46.74
C ALA A 240 11.62 10.31 -46.32
N THR A 241 11.10 10.28 -45.09
CA THR A 241 10.34 9.16 -44.53
C THR A 241 8.82 9.39 -44.52
N GLY A 242 8.33 10.43 -45.20
CA GLY A 242 6.91 10.76 -45.30
C GLY A 242 6.51 12.03 -44.54
N LEU A 243 5.24 12.16 -44.17
CA LEU A 243 4.77 13.29 -43.37
C LEU A 243 5.04 13.05 -41.89
N GLN A 244 5.59 14.06 -41.22
CA GLN A 244 5.94 14.00 -39.81
C GLN A 244 5.46 15.27 -39.10
N GLN A 245 4.96 15.12 -37.88
CA GLN A 245 4.61 16.22 -37.00
C GLN A 245 5.82 16.60 -36.13
N LYS A 246 6.05 17.90 -35.96
CA LYS A 246 6.89 18.45 -34.89
C LYS A 246 6.17 18.28 -33.55
N TYR A 247 6.71 17.41 -32.71
CA TYR A 247 6.25 17.22 -31.35
C TYR A 247 7.22 17.90 -30.39
N TYR A 248 6.75 18.95 -29.71
CA TYR A 248 7.57 19.83 -28.89
C TYR A 248 7.82 19.30 -27.47
N LYS A 249 9.02 19.58 -26.95
CA LYS A 249 9.50 19.12 -25.63
C LYS A 249 8.65 19.68 -24.49
N GLU A 250 8.27 20.94 -24.56
CA GLU A 250 7.39 21.58 -23.58
C GLU A 250 6.02 20.88 -23.50
N LYS A 251 5.41 20.60 -24.67
CA LYS A 251 4.16 19.83 -24.72
C LYS A 251 4.33 18.43 -24.14
N ALA A 252 5.47 17.79 -24.37
CA ALA A 252 5.76 16.47 -23.81
C ALA A 252 5.92 16.51 -22.29
N ALA A 253 6.65 17.49 -21.75
CA ALA A 253 6.89 17.68 -20.33
C ALA A 253 5.59 17.90 -19.54
N ASN A 254 4.60 18.56 -20.15
CA ASN A 254 3.28 18.81 -19.55
C ASN A 254 2.25 17.71 -19.84
N SER A 255 2.67 16.53 -20.31
CA SER A 255 1.75 15.44 -20.65
C SER A 255 2.21 14.11 -20.05
N LYS A 256 1.23 13.30 -19.65
CA LYS A 256 1.47 11.96 -19.10
C LYS A 256 1.55 10.90 -20.21
N GLN A 257 2.26 9.82 -19.92
CA GLN A 257 2.44 8.65 -20.77
C GLN A 257 1.69 7.46 -20.18
N THR A 258 0.89 6.79 -21.01
CA THR A 258 0.32 5.48 -20.67
C THR A 258 1.42 4.42 -20.58
N VAL A 259 1.33 3.55 -19.59
CA VAL A 259 2.29 2.45 -19.38
C VAL A 259 1.72 1.12 -19.89
N THR A 260 2.59 0.18 -20.23
CA THR A 260 2.23 -1.20 -20.58
C THR A 260 1.91 -2.00 -19.31
N THR A 261 1.29 -3.18 -19.45
CA THR A 261 1.14 -4.16 -18.37
C THR A 261 2.38 -5.03 -18.16
N TRP A 262 3.43 -4.85 -18.95
CA TRP A 262 4.69 -5.58 -18.85
C TRP A 262 5.77 -4.68 -18.27
N TRP A 263 6.14 -4.90 -17.01
CA TRP A 263 7.09 -4.06 -16.28
C TRP A 263 8.34 -4.87 -15.95
N ASP A 264 9.38 -4.71 -16.76
CA ASP A 264 10.57 -5.57 -16.74
C ASP A 264 11.92 -4.87 -16.51
N GLU A 265 11.89 -3.56 -16.29
CA GLU A 265 13.09 -2.74 -16.11
C GLU A 265 13.15 -2.10 -14.72
N ASN A 266 14.28 -2.27 -14.01
CA ASN A 266 14.59 -1.59 -12.75
C ASN A 266 13.66 -1.90 -11.54
N PHE A 267 13.02 -3.07 -11.52
CA PHE A 267 12.11 -3.47 -10.45
C PHE A 267 12.48 -4.79 -9.75
N LEU A 268 13.71 -5.27 -9.88
CA LEU A 268 14.11 -6.58 -9.34
C LEU A 268 14.11 -6.62 -7.80
N THR A 269 13.79 -7.79 -7.23
CA THR A 269 13.88 -8.05 -5.78
C THR A 269 15.33 -8.05 -5.27
N SER A 270 16.28 -8.49 -6.12
CA SER A 270 17.70 -8.52 -5.75
C SER A 270 18.31 -7.13 -5.60
N THR A 271 17.91 -6.18 -6.45
CA THR A 271 18.33 -4.78 -6.32
C THR A 271 17.71 -4.14 -5.08
N ALA A 272 16.41 -4.38 -4.83
CA ALA A 272 15.73 -3.92 -3.61
C ALA A 272 16.42 -4.39 -2.32
N THR A 273 16.81 -5.67 -2.28
CA THR A 273 17.55 -6.26 -1.15
C THR A 273 18.92 -5.59 -0.96
N SER A 274 19.65 -5.38 -2.05
CA SER A 274 20.98 -4.76 -2.03
C SER A 274 20.92 -3.29 -1.59
N GLU A 275 19.94 -2.54 -2.09
CA GLU A 275 19.70 -1.14 -1.74
C GLU A 275 19.31 -0.99 -0.27
N LEU A 276 18.38 -1.82 0.22
CA LEU A 276 17.99 -1.78 1.63
C LEU A 276 19.18 -2.14 2.54
N LYS A 277 19.94 -3.18 2.20
CA LYS A 277 21.15 -3.55 2.95
C LYS A 277 22.15 -2.39 3.01
N LYS A 278 22.38 -1.70 1.88
CA LYS A 278 23.28 -0.53 1.84
C LYS A 278 22.77 0.62 2.71
N LEU A 279 21.47 0.91 2.66
CA LEU A 279 20.84 1.97 3.46
C LEU A 279 20.91 1.68 4.96
N MET A 280 20.63 0.44 5.34
CA MET A 280 20.54 0.01 6.74
C MET A 280 21.89 -0.36 7.34
N GLY A 281 22.89 -0.68 6.51
CA GLY A 281 24.20 -1.17 6.92
C GLY A 281 24.26 -2.68 7.13
N ASP A 282 23.12 -3.37 7.15
CA ASP A 282 23.02 -4.82 7.30
C ASP A 282 21.75 -5.38 6.64
N ALA A 283 21.67 -6.70 6.48
CA ALA A 283 20.53 -7.42 5.94
C ALA A 283 19.42 -7.55 7.00
N VAL A 284 18.65 -6.48 7.20
CA VAL A 284 17.64 -6.37 8.26
C VAL A 284 16.23 -6.87 7.86
N PHE A 285 15.99 -7.15 6.58
CA PHE A 285 14.67 -7.56 6.09
C PHE A 285 14.80 -8.49 4.88
N LYS A 286 13.95 -9.50 4.81
CA LYS A 286 13.91 -10.47 3.70
C LYS A 286 12.98 -9.96 2.61
N ASN A 287 13.43 -10.00 1.35
CA ASN A 287 12.62 -9.71 0.16
C ASN A 287 11.85 -8.36 0.19
N PRO A 288 12.47 -7.22 0.53
CA PRO A 288 11.78 -5.94 0.45
C PRO A 288 11.33 -5.65 -0.99
N LYS A 289 10.18 -4.98 -1.14
CA LYS A 289 9.75 -4.47 -2.46
C LYS A 289 10.70 -3.37 -2.94
N ASN A 290 10.87 -3.30 -4.26
CA ASN A 290 11.72 -2.32 -4.91
C ASN A 290 11.13 -0.91 -4.82
N THR A 291 11.91 0.08 -4.39
CA THR A 291 11.44 1.46 -4.23
C THR A 291 10.98 2.07 -5.55
N ASN A 292 11.69 1.81 -6.67
CA ASN A 292 11.32 2.33 -7.98
C ASN A 292 9.98 1.78 -8.49
N LEU A 293 9.63 0.54 -8.10
CA LEU A 293 8.32 -0.04 -8.43
C LEU A 293 7.20 0.78 -7.77
N ILE A 294 7.33 1.05 -6.47
CA ILE A 294 6.31 1.79 -5.72
C ILE A 294 6.29 3.27 -6.13
N LYS A 295 7.45 3.85 -6.45
CA LYS A 295 7.57 5.21 -6.99
C LYS A 295 6.83 5.32 -8.32
N ARG A 296 6.99 4.35 -9.23
CA ARG A 296 6.25 4.28 -10.49
C ARG A 296 4.74 4.16 -10.28
N ILE A 297 4.30 3.31 -9.36
CA ILE A 297 2.86 3.18 -9.00
C ILE A 297 2.31 4.50 -8.48
N THR A 298 3.08 5.17 -7.61
CA THR A 298 2.69 6.46 -7.00
C THR A 298 2.61 7.55 -8.06
N GLU A 299 3.63 7.70 -8.91
CA GLU A 299 3.64 8.66 -10.02
C GLU A 299 2.49 8.41 -11.01
N LEU A 300 2.18 7.14 -11.28
CA LEU A 300 1.14 6.75 -12.23
C LEU A 300 -0.25 7.26 -11.83
N TRP A 301 -0.54 7.31 -10.53
CA TRP A 301 -1.92 7.49 -10.04
C TRP A 301 -2.18 8.70 -9.14
N THR A 302 -1.13 9.30 -8.56
CA THR A 302 -1.29 10.36 -7.55
C THR A 302 -0.85 11.72 -8.05
N GLU A 303 -1.53 12.75 -7.56
CA GLU A 303 -1.12 14.14 -7.61
C GLU A 303 -0.36 14.53 -6.33
N LYS A 304 0.13 15.78 -6.29
CA LYS A 304 1.11 16.22 -5.29
C LYS A 304 0.63 16.22 -3.84
N ASP A 305 -0.65 16.24 -3.55
CA ASP A 305 -1.18 16.33 -2.17
C ASP A 305 -2.00 15.10 -1.75
N ASP A 306 -1.93 14.04 -2.56
CA ASP A 306 -2.73 12.83 -2.34
C ASP A 306 -2.21 11.98 -1.18
N ILE A 307 -3.11 11.16 -0.62
CA ILE A 307 -2.83 10.24 0.48
C ILE A 307 -2.64 8.82 -0.06
N ILE A 308 -1.54 8.18 0.33
CA ILE A 308 -1.18 6.81 -0.01
C ILE A 308 -1.23 5.95 1.26
N LEU A 309 -1.91 4.81 1.21
CA LEU A 309 -2.00 3.86 2.31
C LEU A 309 -1.35 2.53 1.94
N ASP A 310 -0.58 1.99 2.87
CA ASP A 310 -0.05 0.63 2.81
C ASP A 310 -0.24 -0.05 4.16
N TYR A 311 -1.18 -0.98 4.22
CA TYR A 311 -1.50 -1.72 5.43
C TYR A 311 -0.82 -3.10 5.53
N HIS A 312 0.20 -3.32 4.69
CA HIS A 312 1.17 -4.41 4.78
C HIS A 312 2.57 -3.81 4.61
N ALA A 313 2.91 -2.83 5.45
CA ALA A 313 4.02 -1.93 5.18
C ALA A 313 5.38 -2.62 5.13
N GLY A 314 5.57 -3.72 5.87
CA GLY A 314 6.80 -4.50 5.88
C GLY A 314 8.00 -3.59 6.13
N SER A 315 9.00 -3.63 5.26
CA SER A 315 10.19 -2.79 5.37
C SER A 315 9.99 -1.27 5.20
N GLY A 316 8.77 -0.77 4.93
CA GLY A 316 8.51 0.66 4.75
C GLY A 316 8.86 1.20 3.35
N THR A 317 8.80 0.35 2.32
CA THR A 317 9.11 0.76 0.93
C THR A 317 8.20 1.88 0.43
N THR A 318 6.91 1.83 0.77
CA THR A 318 5.94 2.83 0.31
C THR A 318 6.27 4.24 0.82
N ALA A 319 6.59 4.39 2.11
CA ALA A 319 7.02 5.69 2.65
C ALA A 319 8.32 6.19 1.99
N HIS A 320 9.30 5.30 1.74
CA HIS A 320 10.52 5.68 1.03
C HIS A 320 10.19 6.24 -0.37
N ALA A 321 9.39 5.52 -1.16
CA ALA A 321 9.02 5.95 -2.51
C ALA A 321 8.25 7.28 -2.52
N VAL A 322 7.34 7.49 -1.57
CA VAL A 322 6.55 8.73 -1.45
C VAL A 322 7.46 9.92 -1.13
N LEU A 323 8.37 9.77 -0.15
CA LEU A 323 9.30 10.84 0.22
C LEU A 323 10.27 11.18 -0.93
N GLU A 324 10.76 10.17 -1.64
CA GLU A 324 11.63 10.35 -2.80
C GLU A 324 10.90 11.08 -3.94
N LEU A 325 9.66 10.67 -4.26
CA LEU A 325 8.88 11.31 -5.32
C LEU A 325 8.54 12.77 -4.97
N ASN A 326 8.14 13.03 -3.73
CA ASN A 326 7.89 14.39 -3.25
C ASN A 326 9.12 15.29 -3.39
N LYS A 327 10.32 14.75 -3.12
CA LYS A 327 11.59 15.47 -3.33
C LYS A 327 11.85 15.74 -4.82
N GLU A 328 11.52 14.79 -5.69
CA GLU A 328 11.75 14.91 -7.14
C GLU A 328 10.80 15.91 -7.83
N ASP A 329 9.55 15.99 -7.36
CA ASP A 329 8.52 16.79 -8.02
C ASP A 329 8.01 17.98 -7.20
N ASP A 330 8.62 18.27 -6.05
CA ASP A 330 8.16 19.29 -5.10
C ASP A 330 6.69 19.06 -4.72
N GLY A 331 6.44 17.82 -4.29
CA GLY A 331 5.14 17.31 -3.85
C GLY A 331 5.05 17.25 -2.32
N ASN A 332 3.83 17.05 -1.84
CA ASN A 332 3.49 16.96 -0.42
C ASN A 332 2.53 15.78 -0.16
N ARG A 333 2.70 14.69 -0.92
CA ARG A 333 1.94 13.46 -0.76
C ARG A 333 2.15 12.92 0.65
N LYS A 334 1.11 12.34 1.25
CA LYS A 334 1.17 11.76 2.59
C LYS A 334 1.10 10.25 2.51
N PHE A 335 1.86 9.58 3.37
CA PHE A 335 1.75 8.13 3.53
C PHE A 335 1.09 7.76 4.86
N ILE A 336 0.39 6.63 4.87
CA ILE A 336 -0.10 5.93 6.06
C ILE A 336 0.41 4.50 5.95
N LEU A 337 1.25 4.07 6.89
CA LEU A 337 1.75 2.70 6.98
C LEU A 337 1.10 1.98 8.16
N CYS A 338 0.65 0.74 7.97
CA CYS A 338 0.29 -0.15 9.08
C CYS A 338 1.18 -1.40 9.06
N GLU A 339 1.75 -1.74 10.21
CA GLU A 339 2.54 -2.95 10.40
C GLU A 339 2.31 -3.49 11.81
N GLN A 340 2.17 -4.80 11.96
CA GLN A 340 1.86 -5.42 13.24
C GLN A 340 3.10 -5.99 13.93
N MET A 341 4.15 -6.29 13.17
CA MET A 341 5.35 -6.93 13.71
C MET A 341 6.27 -5.93 14.41
N ASP A 342 6.99 -6.39 15.45
CA ASP A 342 7.90 -5.55 16.24
C ASP A 342 9.09 -4.97 15.45
N TYR A 343 9.42 -5.57 14.29
CA TYR A 343 10.42 -4.97 13.39
C TYR A 343 10.00 -3.59 12.85
N ILE A 344 8.73 -3.18 13.02
CA ILE A 344 8.28 -1.84 12.62
C ILE A 344 9.16 -0.74 13.20
N GLU A 345 9.71 -0.92 14.40
CA GLU A 345 10.60 0.05 15.04
C GLU A 345 12.02 -0.01 14.46
N THR A 346 12.57 -1.22 14.32
CA THR A 346 13.98 -1.45 13.94
C THR A 346 14.23 -1.45 12.43
N VAL A 347 13.19 -1.66 11.63
CA VAL A 347 13.26 -1.73 10.16
C VAL A 347 12.42 -0.65 9.52
N THR A 348 11.09 -0.65 9.69
CA THR A 348 10.18 0.24 8.97
C THR A 348 10.45 1.70 9.32
N THR A 349 10.37 2.04 10.62
CA THR A 349 10.61 3.38 11.16
C THR A 349 12.06 3.81 10.95
N ALA A 350 13.01 2.90 11.17
CA ALA A 350 14.44 3.17 10.96
C ALA A 350 14.78 3.47 9.49
N ARG A 351 14.17 2.76 8.53
CA ARG A 351 14.30 3.04 7.09
C ARG A 351 13.75 4.42 6.77
N VAL A 352 12.54 4.75 7.22
CA VAL A 352 11.92 6.05 6.97
C VAL A 352 12.79 7.18 7.52
N LYS A 353 13.27 7.06 8.76
CA LYS A 353 14.19 8.04 9.37
C LYS A 353 15.47 8.28 8.54
N LYS A 354 16.01 7.25 7.89
CA LYS A 354 17.23 7.36 7.08
C LYS A 354 17.02 8.05 5.73
N VAL A 355 15.79 8.12 5.23
CA VAL A 355 15.47 8.70 3.91
C VAL A 355 14.81 10.08 4.00
N MET A 356 14.34 10.47 5.19
CA MET A 356 13.83 11.80 5.48
C MET A 356 14.91 12.88 5.30
N ASN A 357 14.48 14.05 4.82
CA ASN A 357 15.26 15.29 4.89
C ASN A 357 14.79 16.17 6.07
N GLU A 358 15.38 17.37 6.21
CA GLU A 358 15.07 18.36 7.24
C GLU A 358 13.63 18.90 7.22
N HIS A 359 12.89 18.70 6.12
CA HIS A 359 11.50 19.14 5.97
C HIS A 359 10.50 18.00 6.12
N ASN A 360 10.97 16.78 6.34
CA ASN A 360 10.11 15.62 6.50
C ASN A 360 9.90 15.31 7.98
N GLU A 361 8.68 14.90 8.27
CA GLU A 361 8.28 14.36 9.57
C GLU A 361 7.24 13.27 9.38
N PHE A 362 7.14 12.40 10.39
CA PHE A 362 6.04 11.45 10.51
C PHE A 362 5.67 11.24 11.97
N ILE A 363 4.45 10.79 12.18
CA ILE A 363 3.92 10.40 13.47
C ILE A 363 3.90 8.89 13.55
N TYR A 364 4.48 8.37 14.61
CA TYR A 364 4.35 6.97 15.01
C TYR A 364 3.28 6.87 16.09
N ILE A 365 2.37 5.92 15.95
CA ILE A 365 1.33 5.58 16.94
C ILE A 365 1.15 4.07 17.00
N GLU A 366 0.61 3.58 18.11
CA GLU A 366 0.26 2.17 18.27
C GLU A 366 -1.21 2.05 18.65
N LEU A 367 -1.85 0.96 18.22
CA LEU A 367 -3.13 0.56 18.79
C LEU A 367 -2.88 0.02 20.20
N LYS A 368 -3.58 0.54 21.21
CA LYS A 368 -3.38 0.13 22.60
C LYS A 368 -3.80 -1.33 22.79
N LYS A 369 -2.82 -2.23 22.92
CA LYS A 369 -3.03 -3.66 23.15
C LYS A 369 -3.71 -3.89 24.49
N TYR A 370 -4.58 -4.90 24.53
CA TYR A 370 -5.15 -5.46 25.75
C TYR A 370 -4.92 -6.97 25.77
N ASN A 371 -5.90 -7.81 25.39
CA ASN A 371 -5.71 -9.26 25.34
C ASN A 371 -4.62 -9.70 24.35
N GLN A 372 -4.27 -8.87 23.37
CA GLN A 372 -3.15 -9.12 22.47
C GLN A 372 -1.81 -9.29 23.21
N ASN A 373 -1.61 -8.60 24.35
CA ASN A 373 -0.39 -8.77 25.16
C ASN A 373 -0.27 -10.20 25.71
N PHE A 374 -1.39 -10.80 26.13
CA PHE A 374 -1.40 -12.18 26.60
C PHE A 374 -1.16 -13.17 25.47
N ILE A 375 -1.74 -12.95 24.28
CA ILE A 375 -1.47 -13.80 23.11
C ILE A 375 0.03 -13.86 22.84
N GLU A 376 0.70 -12.70 22.80
CA GLU A 376 2.15 -12.62 22.54
C GLU A 376 2.99 -13.32 23.63
N GLN A 377 2.60 -13.17 24.90
CA GLN A 377 3.23 -13.88 26.01
C GLN A 377 3.02 -15.39 25.92
N ILE A 378 1.81 -15.84 25.59
CA ILE A 378 1.46 -17.26 25.43
C ILE A 378 2.26 -17.87 24.27
N GLU A 379 2.28 -17.19 23.11
CA GLU A 379 3.00 -17.66 21.92
C GLU A 379 4.51 -17.76 22.16
N SER A 380 5.09 -16.77 22.87
CA SER A 380 6.52 -16.73 23.19
C SER A 380 6.94 -17.65 24.35
N ALA A 381 5.99 -18.15 25.16
CA ALA A 381 6.28 -19.05 26.27
C ALA A 381 6.98 -20.33 25.78
N LYS A 382 8.03 -20.76 26.48
CA LYS A 382 8.85 -21.92 26.06
C LYS A 382 8.55 -23.19 26.84
N ASP A 383 7.76 -23.08 27.90
CA ASP A 383 7.46 -24.16 28.83
C ASP A 383 6.10 -23.95 29.50
N THR A 384 5.55 -25.04 30.03
CA THR A 384 4.27 -25.07 30.72
C THR A 384 4.26 -24.21 31.99
N ILE A 385 5.40 -24.04 32.66
CA ILE A 385 5.48 -23.22 33.89
C ILE A 385 5.18 -21.76 33.56
N THR A 386 5.73 -21.25 32.46
CA THR A 386 5.50 -19.89 31.98
C THR A 386 4.05 -19.71 31.55
N VAL A 387 3.50 -20.66 30.80
CA VAL A 387 2.08 -20.69 30.40
C VAL A 387 1.13 -20.62 31.61
N LEU A 388 1.38 -21.42 32.65
CA LEU A 388 0.56 -21.41 33.87
C LEU A 388 0.68 -20.09 34.65
N LYS A 389 1.85 -19.44 34.66
CA LYS A 389 1.96 -18.10 35.27
C LYS A 389 1.09 -17.07 34.55
N ILE A 390 1.11 -17.10 33.21
CA ILE A 390 0.27 -16.23 32.39
C ILE A 390 -1.22 -16.50 32.68
N TRP A 391 -1.61 -17.76 32.88
CA TRP A 391 -2.98 -18.13 33.24
C TRP A 391 -3.43 -17.51 34.56
N GLU A 392 -2.59 -17.55 35.60
CA GLU A 392 -2.91 -16.91 36.88
C GLU A 392 -3.08 -15.38 36.74
N GLU A 393 -2.25 -14.73 35.93
CA GLU A 393 -2.40 -13.30 35.63
C GLU A 393 -3.69 -13.00 34.85
N MET A 394 -4.08 -13.88 33.92
CA MET A 394 -5.31 -13.77 33.14
C MET A 394 -6.58 -13.91 34.01
N LYS A 395 -6.55 -14.77 35.03
CA LYS A 395 -7.69 -14.90 35.96
C LYS A 395 -7.89 -13.64 36.80
N ALA A 396 -6.81 -12.96 37.16
CA ALA A 396 -6.85 -11.86 38.12
C ALA A 396 -7.48 -10.55 37.59
N LYS A 397 -7.61 -10.34 36.27
CA LYS A 397 -8.12 -9.06 35.72
C LYS A 397 -9.24 -9.15 34.67
N SER A 398 -10.18 -10.09 34.84
CA SER A 398 -11.44 -10.16 34.05
C SER A 398 -11.25 -10.23 32.52
N PHE A 399 -10.17 -10.86 32.04
CA PHE A 399 -9.77 -10.90 30.62
C PHE A 399 -10.46 -11.95 29.77
N LEU A 400 -11.22 -12.83 30.42
CA LEU A 400 -11.75 -14.05 29.83
C LEU A 400 -13.11 -13.78 29.19
N ASN A 401 -13.41 -14.52 28.14
CA ASN A 401 -14.74 -14.51 27.53
C ASN A 401 -15.80 -14.75 28.62
N TYR A 402 -16.88 -13.98 28.63
CA TYR A 402 -17.94 -14.03 29.65
C TYR A 402 -18.58 -15.44 29.82
N ASN A 403 -18.36 -16.33 28.86
CA ASN A 403 -18.78 -17.74 28.91
C ASN A 403 -17.77 -18.68 29.62
N VAL A 404 -16.61 -18.19 30.03
CA VAL A 404 -15.57 -19.00 30.68
C VAL A 404 -15.86 -19.06 32.18
N ASP A 405 -16.33 -20.23 32.61
CA ASP A 405 -16.44 -20.58 34.02
C ASP A 405 -15.06 -20.92 34.56
N ILE A 406 -14.44 -19.94 35.25
CA ILE A 406 -13.09 -20.06 35.82
C ILE A 406 -13.02 -21.23 36.81
N GLN A 407 -14.10 -21.50 37.56
CA GLN A 407 -14.14 -22.58 38.54
C GLN A 407 -14.06 -23.95 37.85
N LYS A 408 -14.76 -24.13 36.73
CA LYS A 408 -14.65 -25.37 35.93
C LYS A 408 -13.27 -25.56 35.32
N GLN A 409 -12.59 -24.50 34.88
CA GLN A 409 -11.23 -24.62 34.34
C GLN A 409 -10.22 -25.00 35.43
N GLU A 410 -10.43 -24.55 36.67
CA GLU A 410 -9.59 -24.94 37.81
C GLU A 410 -9.79 -26.41 38.21
N GLU A 411 -11.02 -26.93 38.14
CA GLU A 411 -11.32 -28.34 38.41
C GLU A 411 -10.59 -29.29 37.43
N HIS A 412 -10.33 -28.85 36.20
CA HIS A 412 -9.64 -29.62 35.15
C HIS A 412 -8.18 -29.18 34.91
N ILE A 413 -7.56 -28.45 35.85
CA ILE A 413 -6.20 -27.91 35.66
C ILE A 413 -5.14 -29.00 35.45
N GLU A 414 -5.32 -30.18 36.06
CA GLU A 414 -4.42 -31.32 35.88
C GLU A 414 -4.53 -31.94 34.48
N GLU A 415 -5.74 -31.95 33.88
CA GLU A 415 -5.94 -32.35 32.49
C GLU A 415 -5.28 -31.36 31.53
N PHE A 416 -5.41 -30.05 31.80
CA PHE A 416 -4.71 -29.01 31.04
C PHE A 416 -3.17 -29.17 31.11
N LYS A 417 -2.62 -29.48 32.29
CA LYS A 417 -1.18 -29.74 32.46
C LYS A 417 -0.68 -30.96 31.69
N ALA A 418 -1.56 -31.93 31.42
CA ALA A 418 -1.23 -33.14 30.66
C ALA A 418 -1.18 -32.90 29.13
N LEU A 419 -1.75 -31.80 28.63
CA LEU A 419 -1.69 -31.42 27.22
C LEU A 419 -0.26 -31.07 26.78
N SER A 420 0.02 -31.19 25.48
CA SER A 420 1.26 -30.67 24.92
C SER A 420 1.33 -29.13 25.05
N LEU A 421 2.54 -28.57 25.04
CA LEU A 421 2.71 -27.12 25.11
C LEU A 421 1.95 -26.36 24.00
N ALA A 422 1.88 -26.94 22.79
CA ALA A 422 1.14 -26.34 21.68
C ALA A 422 -0.37 -26.28 21.97
N GLU A 423 -0.93 -27.38 22.47
CA GLU A 423 -2.34 -27.46 22.86
C GLU A 423 -2.66 -26.54 24.06
N GLN A 424 -1.76 -26.46 25.04
CA GLN A 424 -1.90 -25.54 26.18
C GLN A 424 -1.98 -24.08 25.72
N LYS A 425 -1.07 -23.67 24.83
CA LYS A 425 -1.07 -22.33 24.25
C LYS A 425 -2.35 -22.06 23.47
N GLN A 426 -2.76 -22.99 22.61
CA GLN A 426 -3.96 -22.85 21.81
C GLN A 426 -5.20 -22.68 22.71
N HIS A 427 -5.36 -23.54 23.72
CA HIS A 427 -6.47 -23.47 24.66
C HIS A 427 -6.50 -22.13 25.40
N MET A 428 -5.35 -21.63 25.87
CA MET A 428 -5.30 -20.32 26.53
C MET A 428 -5.70 -19.16 25.60
N VAL A 429 -5.27 -19.17 24.34
CA VAL A 429 -5.66 -18.15 23.37
C VAL A 429 -7.17 -18.19 23.09
N GLU A 430 -7.78 -19.38 23.10
CA GLU A 430 -9.23 -19.55 22.89
C GLU A 430 -10.08 -18.99 24.04
N LEU A 431 -9.52 -18.91 25.25
CA LEU A 431 -10.21 -18.36 26.43
C LEU A 431 -10.29 -16.82 26.44
N LEU A 432 -9.41 -16.14 25.69
CA LEU A 432 -9.39 -14.68 25.60
C LEU A 432 -10.56 -14.14 24.75
N ASP A 433 -11.20 -13.06 25.22
CA ASP A 433 -12.19 -12.37 24.39
C ASP A 433 -11.48 -11.63 23.23
N LYS A 434 -11.73 -12.12 22.01
CA LYS A 434 -11.18 -11.55 20.78
C LYS A 434 -11.72 -10.14 20.51
N ASN A 435 -12.88 -9.74 21.05
CA ASN A 435 -13.38 -8.36 20.92
C ASN A 435 -12.54 -7.34 21.71
N GLN A 436 -11.70 -7.82 22.63
CA GLN A 436 -10.84 -7.01 23.49
C GLN A 436 -9.36 -7.31 23.25
N LEU A 437 -8.96 -7.72 22.04
CA LEU A 437 -7.52 -7.80 21.70
C LEU A 437 -6.82 -6.44 21.88
N TYR A 438 -7.54 -5.36 21.57
CA TYR A 438 -7.11 -3.98 21.70
C TYR A 438 -8.20 -3.20 22.43
N VAL A 439 -7.82 -2.13 23.11
CA VAL A 439 -8.76 -1.28 23.85
C VAL A 439 -9.66 -0.53 22.85
N ASN A 440 -10.97 -0.76 22.95
CA ASN A 440 -11.96 -0.07 22.13
C ASN A 440 -12.07 1.40 22.56
N LEU A 441 -12.35 2.28 21.60
CA LEU A 441 -12.51 3.72 21.85
C LEU A 441 -13.62 4.00 22.86
N SER A 442 -14.69 3.20 22.89
CA SER A 442 -15.76 3.30 23.89
C SER A 442 -15.26 3.14 25.33
N SER A 443 -14.16 2.43 25.52
CA SER A 443 -13.55 2.14 26.83
C SER A 443 -12.44 3.14 27.20
N LEU A 444 -12.30 4.25 26.47
CA LEU A 444 -11.24 5.24 26.68
C LEU A 444 -11.14 5.76 28.13
N ASN A 445 -12.28 5.90 28.80
CA ASN A 445 -12.37 6.41 30.17
C ASN A 445 -12.56 5.34 31.23
N ASP A 446 -12.58 4.08 30.83
CA ASP A 446 -12.67 2.95 31.75
C ASP A 446 -11.32 2.77 32.47
N LYS A 447 -11.40 2.65 33.80
CA LYS A 447 -10.23 2.57 34.68
C LYS A 447 -9.50 1.24 34.53
N ASP A 448 -10.19 0.19 34.08
CA ASP A 448 -9.64 -1.16 33.97
C ASP A 448 -8.56 -1.26 32.88
N PHE A 449 -8.60 -0.37 31.89
CA PHE A 449 -7.64 -0.34 30.77
C PHE A 449 -6.43 0.57 30.98
N ALA A 450 -6.37 1.28 32.12
CA ALA A 450 -5.25 2.15 32.50
C ALA A 450 -4.73 3.06 31.36
N VAL A 451 -5.64 3.70 30.62
CA VAL A 451 -5.29 4.63 29.54
C VAL A 451 -4.69 5.91 30.15
N SER A 452 -3.47 6.28 29.73
CA SER A 452 -2.75 7.45 30.25
C SER A 452 -3.42 8.75 29.81
N ALA A 453 -3.12 9.87 30.48
CA ALA A 453 -3.64 11.18 30.07
C ALA A 453 -3.18 11.57 28.65
N ASP A 454 -1.93 11.25 28.30
CA ASP A 454 -1.37 11.51 26.97
C ASP A 454 -2.04 10.63 25.89
N ASP A 455 -2.24 9.32 26.17
CA ASP A 455 -2.98 8.42 25.28
C ASP A 455 -4.40 8.94 25.02
N LYS A 456 -5.08 9.43 26.07
CA LYS A 456 -6.42 10.04 25.94
C LYS A 456 -6.38 11.27 25.07
N LYS A 457 -5.44 12.19 25.30
CA LYS A 457 -5.30 13.42 24.53
C LYS A 457 -5.08 13.10 23.04
N VAL A 458 -4.13 12.22 22.73
CA VAL A 458 -3.82 11.83 21.35
C VAL A 458 -5.02 11.14 20.68
N THR A 459 -5.68 10.23 21.40
CA THR A 459 -6.85 9.52 20.89
C THR A 459 -7.98 10.50 20.58
N MET A 460 -8.27 11.43 21.50
CA MET A 460 -9.31 12.44 21.32
C MET A 460 -8.99 13.38 20.16
N ASP A 461 -7.73 13.82 20.01
CA ASP A 461 -7.32 14.65 18.88
C ASP A 461 -7.47 13.90 17.55
N PHE A 462 -6.98 12.66 17.44
CA PHE A 462 -7.09 11.85 16.22
C PHE A 462 -8.54 11.72 15.74
N TYR A 463 -9.45 11.35 16.65
CA TYR A 463 -10.88 11.13 16.37
C TYR A 463 -11.74 12.39 16.45
N LYS A 464 -11.16 13.58 16.68
CA LYS A 464 -11.89 14.85 16.84
C LYS A 464 -12.99 14.79 17.91
N MET A 465 -12.71 14.10 19.01
CA MET A 465 -13.62 14.02 20.15
C MET A 465 -13.58 15.34 20.93
N LYS A 466 -14.74 15.72 21.47
CA LYS A 466 -14.90 16.95 22.25
C LYS A 466 -14.72 16.73 23.73
#